data_AF-A0A1W9RGN4-F1
#
_entry.id   AF-A0A1W9RGN4-F1
#
_cell.length_a   1.000
_cell.length_b   1.000
_cell.length_c   1.000
_cell.angle_alpha   90.00
_cell.angle_beta   90.00
_cell.angle_gamma   90.00
#
_symmetry.space_group_name_H-M   'P 1'
#
loop_
_entity.id
_entity.type
_entity.pdbx_description
1 polymer ?
#
loop_
_entity_poly.entity_id
_entity_poly.type
_entity_poly.pdbx_seq_one_letter_code
_entity_poly.pdbx_strand_id
1 'polypeptide(L)'
;MSLRLYLIVAFGGTFLTYFAGKIAARLRNLLAVLVSLAVLVMTILMYGKPLEETLHFGLFNMPFVLRLNMLSWFFAITIAGIGFLAVIYSLRYMEHYER
;
A
#
# COMPACT_ATOMS: atom_id res chain seq x y z
N MET A 1 0.64 -8.18 -12.84
CA MET A 1 0.33 -7.75 -11.46
C MET A 1 -1.14 -8.00 -11.22
N SER A 2 -1.47 -8.68 -10.12
CA SER A 2 -2.85 -8.99 -9.69
C SER A 2 -3.34 -7.95 -8.69
N LEU A 3 -4.63 -7.62 -8.73
CA LEU A 3 -5.24 -6.70 -7.76
C LEU A 3 -5.23 -7.30 -6.35
N ARG A 4 -5.40 -8.62 -6.23
CA ARG A 4 -5.23 -9.33 -4.96
C ARG A 4 -3.83 -9.17 -4.38
N LEU A 5 -2.78 -9.32 -5.20
CA LEU A 5 -1.39 -9.15 -4.75
C LEU A 5 -1.15 -7.71 -4.27
N TYR A 6 -1.68 -6.72 -5.00
CA TYR A 6 -1.59 -5.31 -4.62
C TYR A 6 -2.16 -5.06 -3.22
N LEU A 7 -3.34 -5.61 -2.91
CA LEU A 7 -3.95 -5.50 -1.58
C LEU A 7 -3.14 -6.23 -0.51
N ILE A 8 -2.64 -7.44 -0.80
CA ILE A 8 -1.80 -8.19 0.15
C ILE A 8 -0.54 -7.39 0.50
N VAL A 9 0.12 -6.78 -0.48
CA VAL A 9 1.33 -5.97 -0.24
C VAL A 9 0.99 -4.72 0.56
N ALA A 10 -0.08 -3.99 0.20
CA ALA A 10 -0.47 -2.77 0.90
C ALA A 10 -0.87 -3.03 2.36
N PHE A 11 -1.81 -3.95 2.58
CA PHE A 11 -2.29 -4.25 3.94
C PHE A 11 -1.31 -5.10 4.74
N GLY A 12 -0.79 -6.17 4.14
CA GLY A 12 0.18 -7.07 4.77
C GLY A 12 1.49 -6.37 5.09
N GLY A 13 2.01 -5.53 4.18
CA GLY A 13 3.21 -4.75 4.43
C GLY A 13 3.05 -3.75 5.58
N THR A 14 1.88 -3.11 5.68
CA THR A 14 1.56 -2.21 6.80
C THR A 14 1.47 -2.97 8.12
N PHE A 15 0.83 -4.15 8.11
CA PHE A 15 0.77 -5.04 9.28
C PHE A 15 2.17 -5.47 9.74
N LEU A 16 3.04 -5.90 8.82
CA LEU A 16 4.42 -6.27 9.12
C LEU A 16 5.22 -5.09 9.68
N THR A 17 5.05 -3.89 9.10
CA THR A 17 5.66 -2.66 9.59
C THR A 17 5.29 -2.39 11.06
N TYR A 18 4.04 -2.61 11.44
CA TYR A 18 3.59 -2.45 12.83
C TYR A 18 4.29 -3.43 13.79
N PHE A 19 4.36 -4.72 13.46
CA PHE A 19 5.06 -5.70 14.32
C PHE A 19 6.57 -5.45 14.38
N ALA A 20 7.18 -5.07 13.27
CA ALA A 20 8.59 -4.68 13.25
C ALA A 20 8.89 -3.50 14.19
N GLY A 21 7.96 -2.55 14.32
CA GLY A 21 8.05 -1.44 15.26
C GLY A 21 8.05 -1.84 16.72
N LYS A 22 7.53 -3.03 17.06
CA LYS A 22 7.64 -3.57 18.43
C LYS A 22 9.04 -4.09 18.75
N ILE A 23 9.85 -4.37 17.73
CA ILE A 23 11.21 -4.91 17.87
C ILE A 23 12.24 -3.77 17.82
N ALA A 24 12.17 -2.92 16.79
CA ALA A 24 13.09 -1.80 16.62
C ALA A 24 12.49 -0.69 15.74
N ALA A 25 12.66 0.57 16.18
CA ALA A 25 12.22 1.75 15.43
C ALA A 25 12.87 1.82 14.03
N ARG A 26 14.17 1.49 13.92
CA ARG A 26 14.89 1.46 12.64
C ARG A 26 14.28 0.48 11.64
N LEU A 27 13.85 -0.70 12.10
CA LEU A 27 13.25 -1.72 11.24
C LEU A 27 11.87 -1.29 10.73
N ARG A 28 11.05 -0.69 11.61
CA ARG A 28 9.76 -0.09 11.22
C ARG A 28 9.94 0.98 10.15
N ASN A 29 10.89 1.89 10.35
CA ASN A 29 11.11 3.02 9.44
C ASN A 29 11.54 2.52 8.06
N LEU A 30 12.46 1.55 8.01
CA LEU A 30 12.90 0.93 6.76
C LEU A 30 11.75 0.20 6.05
N LEU A 31 10.96 -0.60 6.77
CA LEU A 31 9.82 -1.31 6.19
C LEU A 31 8.72 -0.37 5.71
N ALA A 32 8.42 0.70 6.45
CA ALA A 32 7.42 1.69 6.04
C ALA A 32 7.77 2.31 4.67
N VAL A 33 9.04 2.67 4.47
CA VAL A 33 9.53 3.21 3.20
C VAL A 33 9.48 2.15 2.09
N LEU A 34 9.96 0.94 2.36
CA LEU A 34 9.94 -0.14 1.35
C LEU A 34 8.53 -0.52 0.92
N VAL A 35 7.58 -0.63 1.85
CA VAL A 35 6.19 -0.99 1.56
C VAL A 35 5.51 0.13 0.77
N SER A 36 5.64 1.38 1.18
CA SER A 36 5.05 2.52 0.46
C SER A 36 5.65 2.69 -0.94
N LEU A 37 6.96 2.49 -1.09
CA LEU A 37 7.62 2.47 -2.40
C LEU A 37 7.13 1.31 -3.27
N ALA A 38 7.01 0.10 -2.71
CA ALA A 38 6.53 -1.07 -3.44
C ALA A 38 5.10 -0.85 -3.96
N VAL A 39 4.21 -0.31 -3.12
CA VAL A 39 2.83 0.04 -3.53
C VAL A 39 2.85 1.07 -4.66
N LEU A 40 3.66 2.13 -4.55
CA LEU A 40 3.80 3.15 -5.60
C LEU A 40 4.28 2.54 -6.93
N VAL A 41 5.35 1.73 -6.90
CA VAL A 41 5.89 1.06 -8.08
C VAL A 41 4.86 0.12 -8.70
N MET A 42 4.16 -0.67 -7.89
CA MET A 42 3.09 -1.55 -8.38
C MET A 42 1.99 -0.76 -9.08
N THR A 43 1.56 0.38 -8.51
CA THR A 43 0.57 1.26 -9.14
C THR A 43 1.07 1.78 -10.49
N ILE A 44 2.32 2.24 -10.59
CA ILE A 44 2.91 2.69 -11.87
C ILE A 44 2.89 1.56 -12.91
N LEU A 45 3.28 0.35 -12.53
CA LEU A 45 3.33 -0.81 -13.44
C LEU A 45 1.95 -1.26 -13.95
N MET A 46 0.87 -0.83 -13.29
CA MET A 46 -0.52 -1.09 -13.68
C MET A 46 -1.11 -0.01 -14.59
N TYR A 47 -0.33 1.02 -14.94
CA TYR A 47 -0.78 2.06 -15.87
C TYR A 47 -1.23 1.49 -17.21
N GLY A 48 -2.40 1.95 -17.69
CA GLY A 48 -2.98 1.53 -18.97
C GLY A 48 -3.44 0.07 -19.02
N LYS A 49 -3.43 -0.67 -17.90
CA LYS A 49 -3.84 -2.08 -17.84
C LYS A 49 -5.16 -2.20 -17.10
N PRO A 50 -6.31 -2.20 -17.80
CA PRO A 50 -7.59 -2.47 -17.15
C PRO A 50 -7.56 -3.87 -16.55
N LEU A 51 -7.84 -3.96 -15.25
CA LEU A 51 -7.82 -5.20 -14.48
C LEU A 51 -9.15 -5.33 -13.75
N GLU A 52 -9.69 -6.54 -13.76
CA GLU A 52 -10.89 -6.91 -13.00
C GLU A 52 -10.64 -8.25 -12.34
N GLU A 53 -10.83 -8.30 -11.02
CA GLU A 53 -10.74 -9.52 -10.24
C GLU A 53 -11.96 -9.62 -9.32
N THR A 54 -12.66 -10.75 -9.40
CA THR A 54 -13.74 -11.08 -8.48
C THR A 54 -13.20 -11.97 -7.37
N LEU A 55 -13.32 -11.52 -6.12
CA LEU A 55 -13.00 -12.32 -4.96
C LEU A 55 -14.28 -12.99 -4.46
N HIS A 56 -14.31 -14.33 -4.56
CA HIS A 56 -15.40 -15.16 -4.06
C HIS A 56 -15.34 -15.39 -2.54
N PHE A 57 -14.85 -14.41 -1.78
CA PHE A 57 -14.97 -14.35 -0.32
C PHE A 57 -16.16 -13.43 -0.02
N GLY A 58 -17.36 -13.98 0.06
CA GLY A 58 -18.57 -13.20 0.28
C GLY A 58 -18.77 -12.86 1.75
N LEU A 59 -18.84 -11.57 2.09
CA LEU A 59 -19.71 -11.11 3.18
C LEU A 59 -21.15 -11.16 2.62
N PHE A 60 -22.06 -11.86 3.31
CA PHE A 60 -23.48 -11.96 2.90
C PHE A 60 -23.72 -12.46 1.45
N ASN A 61 -22.87 -13.35 0.94
CA ASN A 61 -22.99 -13.92 -0.42
C ASN A 61 -22.90 -12.87 -1.55
N MET A 62 -22.34 -11.69 -1.29
CA MET A 62 -22.09 -10.66 -2.31
C MET A 62 -20.66 -10.81 -2.87
N PRO A 63 -20.48 -10.84 -4.21
CA PRO A 63 -19.15 -10.91 -4.80
C PRO A 63 -18.40 -9.60 -4.60
N PHE A 64 -17.17 -9.68 -4.10
CA PHE A 64 -16.31 -8.51 -3.96
C PHE A 64 -15.54 -8.29 -5.26
N VAL A 65 -15.95 -7.28 -6.03
CA VAL A 65 -15.38 -6.97 -7.35
C VAL A 65 -14.32 -5.89 -7.23
N LEU A 66 -13.07 -6.23 -7.54
CA LEU A 66 -11.96 -5.29 -7.66
C LEU A 66 -11.80 -4.90 -9.12
N ARG A 67 -11.92 -3.61 -9.42
CA ARG A 67 -11.78 -3.10 -10.78
C ARG A 67 -10.84 -1.90 -10.81
N LEU A 68 -9.88 -1.96 -11.71
CA LEU A 68 -8.95 -0.89 -11.99
C LEU A 68 -9.22 -0.36 -13.40
N ASN A 69 -9.93 0.75 -13.48
CA ASN A 69 -10.04 1.55 -14.71
C ASN A 69 -9.07 2.74 -14.65
N MET A 70 -9.02 3.54 -15.71
CA MET A 70 -8.11 4.69 -15.79
C MET A 70 -8.35 5.71 -14.66
N LEU A 71 -9.61 5.93 -14.28
CA LEU A 71 -9.97 6.85 -13.19
C LEU A 71 -9.53 6.29 -11.83
N SER A 72 -9.80 5.01 -11.55
CA SER A 72 -9.35 4.33 -10.34
C SER A 72 -7.82 4.32 -10.23
N TRP A 73 -7.12 4.10 -11.36
CA TRP A 73 -5.67 4.16 -11.42
C TRP A 73 -5.14 5.57 -11.12
N PHE A 74 -5.77 6.61 -11.65
CA PHE A 74 -5.41 8.00 -11.36
C PHE A 74 -5.50 8.30 -9.85
N PHE A 75 -6.58 7.90 -9.18
CA PHE A 75 -6.66 8.05 -7.74
C PHE A 75 -5.63 7.21 -6.99
N ALA A 76 -5.40 5.97 -7.43
CA ALA A 76 -4.42 5.09 -6.82
C ALA A 76 -3.01 5.68 -6.89
N ILE A 77 -2.59 6.25 -8.03
CA ILE A 77 -1.25 6.83 -8.17
C ILE A 77 -1.10 8.11 -7.35
N THR A 78 -2.13 8.96 -7.28
CA THR A 78 -2.13 10.15 -6.43
C THR A 78 -2.00 9.78 -4.95
N ILE A 79 -2.81 8.83 -4.47
CA ILE A 79 -2.77 8.38 -3.07
C ILE A 79 -1.43 7.72 -2.74
N ALA A 80 -0.94 6.82 -3.62
CA ALA A 80 0.33 6.15 -3.39
C ALA A 80 1.51 7.14 -3.42
N GLY A 81 1.51 8.10 -4.34
CA GLY A 81 2.56 9.11 -4.46
C GLY A 81 2.60 10.04 -3.25
N ILE A 82 1.45 10.62 -2.87
CA ILE A 82 1.34 11.48 -1.69
C ILE A 82 1.67 10.68 -0.43
N GLY A 83 1.17 9.46 -0.31
CA GLY A 83 1.43 8.57 0.83
C GLY A 83 2.91 8.26 1.00
N PHE A 84 3.62 7.94 -0.08
CA PHE A 84 5.06 7.70 -0.05
C PHE A 84 5.85 8.94 0.41
N LEU A 85 5.52 10.11 -0.13
CA LEU A 85 6.14 11.37 0.29
C LEU A 85 5.84 11.68 1.77
N ALA A 86 4.61 11.45 2.21
CA ALA A 86 4.20 11.63 3.61
C ALA A 86 4.96 10.68 4.54
N VAL A 87 5.19 9.42 4.14
CA VAL A 87 6.01 8.47 4.90
C VAL A 87 7.44 9.00 5.05
N ILE A 88 8.09 9.43 3.96
CA ILE A 88 9.45 10.00 4.03
C ILE A 88 9.49 11.21 4.95
N TYR A 89 8.55 12.13 4.79
CA TYR A 89 8.46 13.32 5.64
C TYR A 89 8.28 12.96 7.11
N SER A 90 7.43 11.98 7.40
CA SER A 90 7.12 11.55 8.77
C SER A 90 8.34 11.01 9.52
N LEU A 91 9.31 10.40 8.83
CA LEU A 91 10.51 9.85 9.47
C LEU A 91 11.30 10.93 10.21
N ARG A 92 11.56 12.06 9.53
CA ARG A 92 12.29 13.18 10.13
C ARG A 92 11.43 13.96 11.12
N TYR A 93 10.13 14.08 10.84
CA TYR A 93 9.19 14.76 11.72
C TYR A 93 9.04 14.05 13.08
N MET A 94 8.97 12.71 13.07
CA MET A 94 8.78 11.90 14.28
C MET A 94 10.07 11.58 15.03
N GLU A 95 11.23 11.78 14.42
CA GLU A 95 12.54 11.51 15.04
C GLU A 95 12.72 12.22 16.40
N HIS A 96 12.13 13.40 16.59
CA HIS A 96 12.19 14.14 17.86
C HIS A 96 11.21 13.62 18.93
N TYR A 97 10.24 12.80 18.55
CA TYR A 97 9.22 12.24 19.45
C TYR A 97 9.49 10.78 19.82
N GLU A 98 10.42 10.11 19.12
CA GLU A 98 10.88 8.76 19.43
C GLU A 98 11.88 8.78 20.58
N ARG A 99 11.38 8.53 21.80
CA ARG A 99 12.17 8.22 22.99
C ARG A 99 12.31 6.72 23.18
#